data_AF-A0A356TJW9-F1
#
_entry.id   AF-A0A356TJW9-F1
#
_cell.length_a   1.000
_cell.length_b   1.000
_cell.length_c   1.000
_cell.angle_alpha   90.00
_cell.angle_beta   90.00
_cell.angle_gamma   90.00
#
_symmetry.space_group_name_H-M   'P 1'
#
loop_
_entity.id
_entity.type
_entity.pdbx_description
1 polymer ?
#
loop_
_entity_poly.entity_id
_entity_poly.type
_entity_poly.pdbx_seq_one_letter_code
_entity_poly.pdbx_strand_id
1 'polypeptide(L)'
;VDRHGAGGSRCLYLPNTDGPNDFEIGFNLAARTRHTCFHNADSLHDNEVYVDSWATNGFALVGHSRPGVDGGLLERNQVFLTGYHAIGFGWAHQGLVVRDNLVHMESIETDMRRWWESYGDHDSLNGFRITNYGSGGQVRHGLRYEDNTVIARGRAGGLIRGTEFFTDRTITDVVYAGGTMSVVAVDDETLDVAPIVAQGVTGHRREAEPLVHRGVHLVSDIANVRFGDSYGKGDAHRIEGCTLERVGERADYHTFVFDGGYDSQRHVVLDPVFLGGARYDDVWWRRTSARSAYTVAYTLTIEGVAGASVEVRDVGGELVATETLDADGRASIPLAMATIHPTEWPDSTGMVGATTEHQEVRHTPHTVRVGEMSYEVEMVAPVTIR
;
A
#
# COMPACT_ATOMS: atom_id res chain seq x y z
N VAL A 1 -5.53 -41.92 7.65
CA VAL A 1 -5.12 -41.27 6.38
C VAL A 1 -4.13 -40.19 6.77
N ASP A 2 -2.87 -40.42 6.45
CA ASP A 2 -1.70 -39.79 7.06
C ASP A 2 -1.62 -38.27 6.91
N ARG A 3 -1.31 -37.60 8.01
CA ARG A 3 -1.05 -36.15 8.11
C ARG A 3 0.36 -35.81 7.65
N HIS A 4 0.77 -36.24 6.46
CA HIS A 4 2.08 -35.87 5.91
C HIS A 4 2.13 -34.36 5.59
N GLY A 5 2.50 -33.56 6.60
CA GLY A 5 2.80 -32.13 6.45
C GLY A 5 2.14 -31.18 7.44
N ALA A 6 1.29 -31.66 8.36
CA ALA A 6 0.68 -30.82 9.40
C ALA A 6 1.58 -30.61 10.65
N GLY A 7 2.84 -31.06 10.60
CA GLY A 7 3.68 -31.26 11.79
C GLY A 7 4.82 -30.26 12.02
N GLY A 8 5.00 -29.25 11.16
CA GLY A 8 5.97 -28.19 11.39
C GLY A 8 5.32 -26.85 11.13
N SER A 9 4.90 -26.14 12.18
CA SER A 9 4.37 -24.78 12.02
C SER A 9 5.46 -23.81 11.55
N ARG A 10 6.74 -24.15 11.77
CA ARG A 10 7.89 -23.28 11.51
C ARG A 10 9.17 -24.05 11.15
N CYS A 11 10.10 -23.43 10.39
CA CYS A 11 11.43 -24.04 10.13
C CYS A 11 12.30 -24.06 11.39
N LEU A 12 12.23 -22.99 12.18
CA LEU A 12 12.84 -22.89 13.50
C LEU A 12 11.82 -22.29 14.48
N TYR A 13 11.46 -23.00 15.54
CA TYR A 13 10.52 -22.47 16.55
C TYR A 13 11.26 -21.79 17.70
N LEU A 14 11.27 -20.46 17.71
CA LEU A 14 11.77 -19.63 18.82
C LEU A 14 10.60 -18.90 19.51
N PRO A 15 10.23 -19.23 20.75
CA PRO A 15 9.05 -18.63 21.38
C PRO A 15 9.20 -17.09 21.52
N ASN A 16 8.07 -16.36 21.58
CA ASN A 16 8.12 -14.96 21.97
C ASN A 16 8.63 -14.86 23.41
N THR A 17 9.55 -13.95 23.65
CA THR A 17 10.07 -13.64 24.99
C THR A 17 9.32 -12.47 25.62
N ASP A 18 9.54 -12.26 26.92
CA ASP A 18 8.95 -11.14 27.65
C ASP A 18 9.57 -9.77 27.34
N GLY A 19 10.79 -9.77 26.84
CA GLY A 19 11.50 -8.60 26.34
C GLY A 19 12.09 -8.83 24.95
N PRO A 20 13.00 -7.93 24.51
CA PRO A 20 13.74 -8.09 23.27
C PRO A 20 14.42 -9.46 23.18
N ASN A 21 14.52 -9.97 21.96
CA ASN A 21 15.43 -11.06 21.67
C ASN A 21 16.81 -10.50 21.35
N ASP A 22 17.86 -11.23 21.69
CA ASP A 22 19.25 -10.83 21.44
C ASP A 22 19.94 -11.90 20.58
N PHE A 23 19.28 -12.25 19.48
CA PHE A 23 19.83 -13.19 18.53
C PHE A 23 19.49 -12.79 17.10
N GLU A 24 20.38 -13.23 16.22
CA GLU A 24 20.38 -12.99 14.78
C GLU A 24 20.16 -14.32 14.05
N ILE A 25 19.44 -14.26 12.92
CA ILE A 25 19.37 -15.38 11.97
C ILE A 25 19.81 -14.85 10.60
N GLY A 26 20.98 -15.26 10.15
CA GLY A 26 21.47 -14.89 8.82
C GLY A 26 22.29 -15.96 8.12
N PHE A 27 22.47 -15.76 6.81
CA PHE A 27 23.21 -16.65 5.91
C PHE A 27 22.65 -18.09 5.83
N ASN A 28 21.32 -18.23 5.88
CA ASN A 28 20.65 -19.52 5.79
C ASN A 28 19.98 -19.73 4.43
N LEU A 29 19.90 -21.00 4.01
CA LEU A 29 19.03 -21.45 2.93
C LEU A 29 17.90 -22.30 3.52
N ALA A 30 16.66 -21.80 3.42
CA ALA A 30 15.46 -22.59 3.66
C ALA A 30 14.88 -23.04 2.32
N ALA A 31 15.34 -24.21 1.85
CA ALA A 31 15.00 -24.74 0.52
C ALA A 31 13.50 -25.05 0.33
N ARG A 32 12.73 -25.21 1.41
CA ARG A 32 11.26 -25.28 1.39
C ARG A 32 10.66 -25.10 2.78
N THR A 33 9.66 -24.23 2.90
CA THR A 33 8.76 -24.14 4.06
C THR A 33 7.30 -24.05 3.61
N ARG A 34 6.36 -24.54 4.43
CA ARG A 34 4.91 -24.45 4.18
C ARG A 34 4.20 -23.40 5.03
N HIS A 35 4.90 -22.80 5.98
CA HIS A 35 4.40 -21.79 6.91
C HIS A 35 5.60 -20.93 7.37
N THR A 36 5.58 -20.39 8.60
CA THR A 36 6.51 -19.37 9.10
C THR A 36 7.95 -19.87 9.10
N CYS A 37 8.83 -19.33 8.25
CA CYS A 37 10.23 -19.82 8.21
C CYS A 37 10.97 -19.40 9.49
N PHE A 38 11.27 -18.11 9.59
CA PHE A 38 11.99 -17.50 10.70
C PHE A 38 11.14 -16.40 11.32
N HIS A 39 11.21 -16.32 12.65
CA HIS A 39 10.50 -15.29 13.39
C HIS A 39 11.23 -14.94 14.69
N ASN A 40 10.86 -13.80 15.27
CA ASN A 40 11.30 -13.30 16.57
C ASN A 40 12.79 -12.97 16.74
N ALA A 41 13.63 -13.06 15.70
CA ALA A 41 14.99 -12.54 15.82
C ALA A 41 14.97 -11.00 15.89
N ASP A 42 15.99 -10.43 16.54
CA ASP A 42 16.22 -8.98 16.48
C ASP A 42 16.72 -8.58 15.09
N SER A 43 17.45 -9.48 14.44
CA SER A 43 17.88 -9.34 13.06
C SER A 43 17.64 -10.61 12.24
N LEU A 44 17.02 -10.47 11.06
CA LEU A 44 16.94 -11.50 10.03
C LEU A 44 17.59 -10.97 8.76
N HIS A 45 18.72 -11.52 8.32
CA HIS A 45 19.42 -10.97 7.15
C HIS A 45 20.14 -11.99 6.27
N ASP A 46 20.34 -11.64 5.00
CA ASP A 46 21.09 -12.45 4.05
C ASP A 46 20.62 -13.92 3.99
N ASN A 47 19.32 -14.17 4.23
CA ASN A 47 18.71 -15.49 4.11
C ASN A 47 18.04 -15.67 2.75
N GLU A 48 18.04 -16.89 2.24
CA GLU A 48 17.29 -17.31 1.05
C GLU A 48 16.19 -18.29 1.47
N VAL A 49 14.92 -17.92 1.24
CA VAL A 49 13.75 -18.66 1.75
C VAL A 49 12.76 -18.96 0.65
N TYR A 50 12.46 -20.24 0.45
CA TYR A 50 11.43 -20.71 -0.48
C TYR A 50 10.19 -21.15 0.29
N VAL A 51 9.11 -20.39 0.14
CA VAL A 51 7.80 -20.69 0.73
C VAL A 51 6.90 -21.29 -0.35
N ASP A 52 6.45 -22.51 -0.10
CA ASP A 52 5.40 -23.17 -0.87
C ASP A 52 4.24 -23.44 0.08
N SER A 53 3.45 -22.40 0.34
CA SER A 53 2.45 -22.41 1.40
C SER A 53 1.24 -23.24 0.99
N TRP A 54 0.81 -24.14 1.88
CA TRP A 54 -0.52 -24.76 1.81
C TRP A 54 -1.35 -24.43 3.06
N ALA A 55 -1.01 -23.29 3.68
CA ALA A 55 -1.60 -22.82 4.91
C ALA A 55 -2.04 -21.36 4.79
N THR A 56 -3.15 -21.00 5.45
CA THR A 56 -3.56 -19.61 5.62
C THR A 56 -2.50 -18.88 6.46
N ASN A 57 -2.06 -17.71 6.02
CA ASN A 57 -1.05 -16.88 6.69
C ASN A 57 0.35 -17.55 6.78
N GLY A 58 0.82 -18.16 5.69
CA GLY A 58 2.17 -18.72 5.60
C GLY A 58 3.23 -17.64 5.40
N PHE A 59 3.70 -17.02 6.49
CA PHE A 59 4.76 -16.00 6.42
C PHE A 59 6.15 -16.60 6.08
N ALA A 60 7.02 -15.89 5.38
CA ALA A 60 8.42 -16.30 5.27
C ALA A 60 9.17 -15.80 6.50
N LEU A 61 9.22 -14.48 6.67
CA LEU A 61 10.01 -13.80 7.70
C LEU A 61 9.12 -12.85 8.51
N VAL A 62 9.20 -12.92 9.83
CA VAL A 62 8.40 -12.06 10.73
C VAL A 62 9.30 -11.52 11.84
N GLY A 63 9.28 -10.20 12.04
CA GLY A 63 9.96 -9.59 13.18
C GLY A 63 9.37 -10.00 14.54
N HIS A 64 10.00 -9.55 15.61
CA HIS A 64 9.43 -9.73 16.94
C HIS A 64 8.10 -8.96 17.05
N SER A 65 7.01 -9.60 17.46
CA SER A 65 5.72 -8.90 17.59
C SER A 65 5.19 -8.98 19.01
N ARG A 66 5.51 -7.96 19.80
CA ARG A 66 5.03 -7.80 21.18
C ARG A 66 4.91 -6.31 21.53
N PRO A 67 3.85 -5.89 22.25
CA PRO A 67 3.74 -4.51 22.72
C PRO A 67 4.95 -4.10 23.57
N GLY A 68 5.51 -2.92 23.30
CA GLY A 68 6.67 -2.39 24.03
C GLY A 68 8.02 -2.96 23.62
N VAL A 69 8.06 -3.83 22.59
CA VAL A 69 9.30 -4.40 22.04
C VAL A 69 9.34 -4.10 20.55
N ASP A 70 10.47 -3.57 20.09
CA ASP A 70 10.67 -3.25 18.67
C ASP A 70 10.76 -4.53 17.82
N GLY A 71 10.29 -4.41 16.58
CA GLY A 71 10.14 -5.53 15.66
C GLY A 71 11.45 -6.10 15.13
N GLY A 72 12.54 -5.36 15.30
CA GLY A 72 13.86 -5.71 14.78
C GLY A 72 14.07 -5.26 13.33
N LEU A 73 15.17 -5.72 12.75
CA LEU A 73 15.64 -5.39 11.40
C LEU A 73 15.64 -6.63 10.49
N LEU A 74 14.91 -6.56 9.39
CA LEU A 74 14.83 -7.62 8.38
C LEU A 74 15.44 -7.10 7.07
N GLU A 75 16.66 -7.50 6.73
CA GLU A 75 17.37 -6.91 5.59
C GLU A 75 18.12 -7.87 4.65
N ARG A 76 18.23 -7.53 3.37
CA ARG A 76 18.99 -8.31 2.36
C ARG A 76 18.57 -9.79 2.23
N ASN A 77 17.35 -10.12 2.62
CA ASN A 77 16.82 -11.47 2.42
C ASN A 77 16.24 -11.62 1.01
N GLN A 78 16.25 -12.86 0.52
CA GLN A 78 15.62 -13.25 -0.74
C GLN A 78 14.49 -14.24 -0.43
N VAL A 79 13.26 -13.88 -0.79
CA VAL A 79 12.07 -14.66 -0.45
C VAL A 79 11.32 -15.02 -1.73
N PHE A 80 11.07 -16.31 -1.92
CA PHE A 80 10.36 -16.85 -3.07
C PHE A 80 9.04 -17.47 -2.60
N LEU A 81 7.92 -17.01 -3.15
CA LEU A 81 6.58 -17.37 -2.70
C LEU A 81 5.80 -18.07 -3.81
N THR A 82 5.26 -19.24 -3.47
CA THR A 82 4.26 -19.98 -4.25
C THR A 82 3.19 -20.59 -3.34
N GLY A 83 2.18 -21.17 -3.96
CA GLY A 83 1.15 -21.96 -3.29
C GLY A 83 -0.08 -21.13 -2.94
N TYR A 84 -0.80 -21.61 -1.93
CA TYR A 84 -2.15 -21.19 -1.59
C TYR A 84 -2.20 -19.81 -0.91
N HIS A 85 -1.48 -19.60 0.20
CA HIS A 85 -1.47 -18.30 0.88
C HIS A 85 -0.13 -18.05 1.56
N ALA A 86 0.80 -17.47 0.81
CA ALA A 86 2.15 -17.15 1.29
C ALA A 86 2.35 -15.64 1.42
N ILE A 87 3.12 -15.24 2.42
CA ILE A 87 3.40 -13.83 2.72
C ILE A 87 4.91 -13.69 2.91
N GLY A 88 5.54 -12.72 2.24
CA GLY A 88 6.99 -12.54 2.36
C GLY A 88 7.36 -12.04 3.75
N PHE A 89 6.87 -10.86 4.08
CA PHE A 89 7.18 -10.17 5.32
C PHE A 89 5.92 -9.78 6.08
N GLY A 90 5.93 -10.06 7.38
CA GLY A 90 4.86 -9.67 8.29
C GLY A 90 5.01 -8.26 8.86
N TRP A 91 4.42 -8.09 10.04
CA TRP A 91 4.38 -6.84 10.80
C TRP A 91 4.77 -7.10 12.25
N ALA A 92 5.01 -6.01 12.99
CA ALA A 92 5.21 -6.01 14.44
C ALA A 92 4.21 -5.08 15.13
N HIS A 93 4.24 -5.04 16.47
CA HIS A 93 3.51 -4.04 17.23
C HIS A 93 4.16 -2.65 17.15
N GLN A 94 5.49 -2.60 17.02
CA GLN A 94 6.20 -1.33 16.88
C GLN A 94 7.58 -1.52 16.27
N GLY A 95 8.18 -0.45 15.74
CA GLY A 95 9.62 -0.34 15.50
C GLY A 95 10.21 -1.42 14.59
N LEU A 96 9.45 -1.91 13.61
CA LEU A 96 9.94 -2.87 12.62
C LEU A 96 10.58 -2.13 11.46
N VAL A 97 11.77 -2.56 11.03
CA VAL A 97 12.40 -2.11 9.79
C VAL A 97 12.59 -3.30 8.86
N VAL A 98 12.07 -3.21 7.64
CA VAL A 98 12.23 -4.23 6.59
C VAL A 98 12.84 -3.58 5.36
N ARG A 99 14.10 -3.86 5.02
CA ARG A 99 14.78 -3.13 3.94
C ARG A 99 15.68 -3.95 3.02
N ASP A 100 15.90 -3.48 1.81
CA ASP A 100 16.82 -4.08 0.85
C ASP A 100 16.54 -5.57 0.56
N ASN A 101 15.30 -6.03 0.72
CA ASN A 101 14.92 -7.43 0.48
C ASN A 101 14.41 -7.63 -0.95
N LEU A 102 14.58 -8.85 -1.47
CA LEU A 102 13.91 -9.33 -2.68
C LEU A 102 12.72 -10.21 -2.29
N VAL A 103 11.55 -9.94 -2.87
CA VAL A 103 10.39 -10.84 -2.86
C VAL A 103 10.03 -11.22 -4.29
N HIS A 104 10.08 -12.50 -4.61
CA HIS A 104 9.62 -13.05 -5.87
C HIS A 104 8.37 -13.91 -5.65
N MET A 105 7.28 -13.61 -6.34
CA MET A 105 6.00 -14.33 -6.22
C MET A 105 5.55 -14.91 -7.56
N GLU A 106 5.11 -16.17 -7.55
CA GLU A 106 4.49 -16.82 -8.70
C GLU A 106 3.16 -17.43 -8.25
N SER A 107 2.05 -16.71 -8.50
CA SER A 107 0.70 -17.10 -8.05
C SER A 107 -0.04 -17.88 -9.12
N ILE A 108 -0.86 -18.83 -8.68
CA ILE A 108 -1.77 -19.62 -9.52
C ILE A 108 -3.04 -19.91 -8.70
N GLU A 109 -4.22 -19.75 -9.27
CA GLU A 109 -5.44 -20.29 -8.65
C GLU A 109 -5.33 -21.82 -8.62
N THR A 110 -5.61 -22.40 -7.46
CA THR A 110 -5.50 -23.84 -7.23
C THR A 110 -6.86 -24.53 -7.31
N ASP A 111 -7.94 -23.79 -7.58
CA ASP A 111 -9.35 -24.21 -7.53
C ASP A 111 -9.75 -24.87 -6.19
N MET A 112 -8.87 -24.83 -5.19
CA MET A 112 -8.98 -25.58 -3.94
C MET A 112 -9.25 -24.62 -2.80
N ARG A 113 -10.54 -24.43 -2.49
CA ARG A 113 -10.95 -23.91 -1.18
C ARG A 113 -10.52 -24.92 -0.13
N ARG A 114 -9.56 -24.55 0.72
CA ARG A 114 -9.11 -25.43 1.79
C ARG A 114 -10.27 -25.62 2.79
N TRP A 115 -10.77 -26.87 2.83
CA TRP A 115 -11.69 -27.44 3.82
C TRP A 115 -13.17 -27.01 3.72
N TRP A 116 -14.02 -27.72 4.46
CA TRP A 116 -15.45 -27.51 4.69
C TRP A 116 -15.75 -26.29 5.58
N GLU A 117 -14.72 -25.49 5.87
CA GLU A 117 -14.82 -24.27 6.64
C GLU A 117 -15.14 -23.13 5.66
N SER A 118 -16.27 -22.47 5.85
CA SER A 118 -16.74 -21.36 5.01
C SER A 118 -15.95 -20.05 5.23
N TYR A 119 -14.69 -20.13 5.67
CA TYR A 119 -13.81 -18.98 5.81
C TYR A 119 -13.13 -18.72 4.46
N GLY A 120 -13.23 -17.47 3.98
CA GLY A 120 -12.83 -17.01 2.66
C GLY A 120 -11.34 -17.17 2.38
N ASP A 121 -11.01 -18.35 1.88
CA ASP A 121 -9.69 -18.82 1.53
C ASP A 121 -9.40 -18.50 0.04
N HIS A 122 -8.40 -17.66 -0.23
CA HIS A 122 -8.02 -17.19 -1.57
C HIS A 122 -6.59 -17.61 -1.90
N ASP A 123 -6.35 -18.03 -3.15
CA ASP A 123 -5.02 -18.21 -3.72
C ASP A 123 -4.32 -16.84 -3.82
N SER A 124 -3.65 -16.44 -2.73
CA SER A 124 -3.15 -15.08 -2.53
C SER A 124 -1.70 -15.08 -2.09
N LEU A 125 -0.86 -14.44 -2.88
CA LEU A 125 0.53 -14.15 -2.51
C LEU A 125 0.68 -12.68 -2.15
N ASN A 126 1.33 -12.41 -1.02
CA ASN A 126 1.49 -11.05 -0.50
C ASN A 126 2.97 -10.76 -0.23
N GLY A 127 3.52 -9.69 -0.78
CA GLY A 127 4.92 -9.34 -0.53
C GLY A 127 5.13 -8.89 0.92
N PHE A 128 4.39 -7.85 1.30
CA PHE A 128 4.41 -7.28 2.65
C PHE A 128 3.01 -7.17 3.18
N ARG A 129 2.81 -7.54 4.44
CA ARG A 129 1.48 -7.52 5.04
C ARG A 129 1.47 -6.78 6.36
N ILE A 130 0.39 -6.04 6.59
CA ILE A 130 -0.02 -5.54 7.89
C ILE A 130 -1.52 -5.83 8.00
N THR A 131 -1.95 -6.55 9.03
CA THR A 131 -3.37 -6.86 9.22
C THR A 131 -3.82 -6.60 10.65
N ASN A 132 -4.97 -5.95 10.82
CA ASN A 132 -5.69 -5.87 12.10
C ASN A 132 -6.94 -6.74 12.01
N TYR A 133 -7.00 -7.82 12.81
CA TYR A 133 -8.11 -8.77 12.77
C TYR A 133 -9.35 -8.24 13.50
N GLY A 134 -10.53 -8.67 13.07
CA GLY A 134 -11.80 -8.34 13.70
C GLY A 134 -12.15 -6.86 13.52
N SER A 135 -12.55 -6.19 14.61
CA SER A 135 -12.91 -4.78 14.62
C SER A 135 -11.71 -3.83 14.65
N GLY A 136 -10.50 -4.32 14.44
CA GLY A 136 -9.27 -3.56 14.61
C GLY A 136 -8.90 -3.31 16.07
N GLY A 137 -8.01 -2.36 16.30
CA GLY A 137 -7.57 -1.94 17.64
C GLY A 137 -6.23 -2.49 18.11
N GLN A 138 -5.56 -3.34 17.33
CA GLN A 138 -4.23 -3.82 17.69
C GLN A 138 -3.17 -2.80 17.23
N VAL A 139 -2.42 -2.26 18.19
CA VAL A 139 -1.43 -1.21 17.96
C VAL A 139 -0.33 -1.68 17.01
N ARG A 140 -0.04 -0.85 16.01
CA ARG A 140 1.13 -0.94 15.12
C ARG A 140 1.68 0.46 14.92
N HIS A 141 2.94 0.66 15.25
CA HIS A 141 3.52 2.00 15.24
C HIS A 141 4.96 2.01 14.73
N GLY A 142 5.32 2.98 13.88
CA GLY A 142 6.72 3.14 13.46
C GLY A 142 7.21 1.94 12.67
N LEU A 143 6.44 1.50 11.66
CA LEU A 143 6.83 0.41 10.77
C LEU A 143 7.44 1.00 9.49
N ARG A 144 8.64 0.55 9.13
CA ARG A 144 9.39 1.01 7.96
C ARG A 144 9.65 -0.13 7.00
N TYR A 145 9.33 0.10 5.73
CA TYR A 145 9.60 -0.82 4.63
C TYR A 145 10.38 -0.06 3.56
N GLU A 146 11.68 -0.32 3.41
CA GLU A 146 12.58 0.58 2.67
C GLU A 146 13.32 -0.14 1.54
N ASP A 147 13.32 0.41 0.34
CA ASP A 147 14.16 -0.04 -0.78
C ASP A 147 14.06 -1.55 -1.11
N ASN A 148 12.90 -2.15 -0.84
CA ASN A 148 12.66 -3.55 -1.19
C ASN A 148 12.27 -3.70 -2.67
N THR A 149 12.62 -4.84 -3.25
CA THR A 149 12.25 -5.20 -4.62
C THR A 149 11.20 -6.31 -4.61
N VAL A 150 10.08 -6.09 -5.30
CA VAL A 150 9.05 -7.11 -5.54
C VAL A 150 8.97 -7.42 -7.02
N ILE A 151 9.05 -8.70 -7.36
CA ILE A 151 8.82 -9.22 -8.71
C ILE A 151 7.72 -10.27 -8.60
N ALA A 152 6.61 -10.11 -9.30
CA ALA A 152 5.47 -10.98 -9.13
C ALA A 152 4.71 -11.23 -10.43
N ARG A 153 4.29 -12.49 -10.61
CA ARG A 153 3.52 -12.93 -11.77
C ARG A 153 2.31 -13.74 -11.34
N GLY A 154 1.11 -13.25 -11.65
CA GLY A 154 -0.15 -13.94 -11.42
C GLY A 154 -0.56 -14.74 -12.66
N ARG A 155 -1.08 -15.94 -12.45
CA ARG A 155 -1.64 -16.80 -13.49
C ARG A 155 -2.95 -17.43 -13.05
N ALA A 156 -3.76 -17.85 -14.01
CA ALA A 156 -4.96 -18.64 -13.84
C ALA A 156 -5.97 -18.10 -12.80
N GLY A 157 -6.09 -16.78 -12.64
CA GLY A 157 -6.97 -16.17 -11.64
C GLY A 157 -6.30 -15.89 -10.27
N GLY A 158 -5.05 -16.31 -10.09
CA GLY A 158 -4.31 -16.15 -8.84
C GLY A 158 -4.17 -14.69 -8.39
N LEU A 159 -4.37 -14.46 -7.09
CA LEU A 159 -4.33 -13.13 -6.50
C LEU A 159 -2.91 -12.77 -6.06
N ILE A 160 -2.47 -11.53 -6.34
CA ILE A 160 -1.17 -11.00 -5.89
C ILE A 160 -1.31 -9.60 -5.33
N ARG A 161 -0.69 -9.38 -4.17
CA ARG A 161 -0.53 -8.06 -3.56
C ARG A 161 0.95 -7.79 -3.33
N GLY A 162 1.50 -6.74 -3.93
CA GLY A 162 2.85 -6.29 -3.55
C GLY A 162 2.87 -5.90 -2.07
N THR A 163 1.92 -5.05 -1.67
CA THR A 163 1.58 -4.77 -0.27
C THR A 163 0.12 -5.04 0.02
N GLU A 164 -0.15 -5.69 1.15
CA GLU A 164 -1.46 -5.82 1.78
C GLU A 164 -1.44 -5.07 3.12
N PHE A 165 -1.55 -3.75 3.07
CA PHE A 165 -1.42 -2.92 4.26
C PHE A 165 -2.76 -2.44 4.78
N PHE A 166 -3.06 -2.80 6.02
CA PHE A 166 -4.22 -2.30 6.74
C PHE A 166 -3.99 -0.90 7.29
N THR A 167 -4.99 -0.05 7.13
CA THR A 167 -5.18 1.17 7.91
C THR A 167 -6.26 0.98 8.96
N ASP A 168 -6.01 1.52 10.14
CA ASP A 168 -6.93 1.56 11.28
C ASP A 168 -6.48 2.71 12.20
N ARG A 169 -7.34 3.18 13.11
CA ARG A 169 -7.00 4.20 14.11
C ARG A 169 -5.85 3.84 15.06
N THR A 170 -5.45 2.57 15.07
CA THR A 170 -4.35 2.05 15.91
C THR A 170 -3.11 1.67 15.12
N ILE A 171 -3.13 1.89 13.80
CA ILE A 171 -1.97 1.70 12.91
C ILE A 171 -1.50 3.09 12.53
N THR A 172 -0.36 3.49 13.07
CA THR A 172 0.18 4.85 12.94
C THR A 172 1.63 4.81 12.52
N ASP A 173 2.10 5.89 11.89
CA ASP A 173 3.50 6.02 11.47
C ASP A 173 4.03 4.81 10.67
N VAL A 174 3.32 4.44 9.59
CA VAL A 174 3.73 3.38 8.67
C VAL A 174 4.15 3.98 7.35
N VAL A 175 5.38 3.66 6.92
CA VAL A 175 5.96 4.17 5.68
C VAL A 175 6.58 3.02 4.90
N TYR A 176 6.19 2.89 3.63
CA TYR A 176 6.94 2.18 2.60
C TYR A 176 7.68 3.19 1.74
N ALA A 177 9.01 3.18 1.70
CA ALA A 177 9.81 4.16 0.97
C ALA A 177 10.76 3.50 -0.03
N GLY A 178 10.81 4.03 -1.24
CA GLY A 178 11.75 3.58 -2.28
C GLY A 178 11.46 2.19 -2.84
N GLY A 179 12.42 1.65 -3.58
CA GLY A 179 12.32 0.33 -4.20
C GLY A 179 11.40 0.24 -5.43
N THR A 180 11.19 -0.99 -5.89
CA THR A 180 10.42 -1.30 -7.10
C THR A 180 9.48 -2.46 -6.85
N MET A 181 8.25 -2.35 -7.34
CA MET A 181 7.27 -3.42 -7.34
C MET A 181 6.78 -3.67 -8.76
N SER A 182 7.26 -4.75 -9.40
CA SER A 182 6.73 -5.23 -10.67
C SER A 182 5.76 -6.38 -10.42
N VAL A 183 4.47 -6.11 -10.59
CA VAL A 183 3.39 -7.06 -10.31
C VAL A 183 2.48 -7.14 -11.53
N VAL A 184 2.58 -8.25 -12.26
CA VAL A 184 1.90 -8.43 -13.55
C VAL A 184 1.07 -9.72 -13.61
N ALA A 185 0.04 -9.72 -14.44
CA ALA A 185 -0.62 -10.94 -14.90
C ALA A 185 0.16 -11.54 -16.07
N VAL A 186 -0.05 -12.82 -16.36
CA VAL A 186 0.52 -13.46 -17.57
C VAL A 186 -0.54 -14.01 -18.51
N ASP A 187 -1.82 -13.89 -18.14
CA ASP A 187 -2.98 -14.35 -18.88
C ASP A 187 -4.15 -13.39 -18.66
N ASP A 188 -5.12 -13.43 -19.57
CA ASP A 188 -6.24 -12.48 -19.59
C ASP A 188 -7.22 -12.69 -18.43
N GLU A 189 -7.27 -13.88 -17.81
CA GLU A 189 -8.22 -14.19 -16.73
C GLU A 189 -7.76 -13.68 -15.35
N THR A 190 -6.46 -13.47 -15.15
CA THR A 190 -5.93 -12.97 -13.88
C THR A 190 -6.12 -11.46 -13.74
N LEU A 191 -7.08 -11.05 -12.89
CA LEU A 191 -7.45 -9.65 -12.70
C LEU A 191 -7.10 -9.08 -11.32
N ASP A 192 -6.77 -9.92 -10.33
CA ASP A 192 -6.57 -9.49 -8.94
C ASP A 192 -5.08 -9.40 -8.59
N VAL A 193 -4.35 -8.62 -9.38
CA VAL A 193 -2.93 -8.31 -9.15
C VAL A 193 -2.70 -6.80 -9.07
N ALA A 194 -1.99 -6.35 -8.05
CA ALA A 194 -1.55 -4.96 -7.94
C ALA A 194 -0.30 -4.81 -7.04
N PRO A 195 0.62 -3.88 -7.35
CA PRO A 195 1.68 -3.45 -6.45
C PRO A 195 1.16 -3.01 -5.08
N ILE A 196 0.18 -2.10 -5.04
CA ILE A 196 -0.41 -1.62 -3.78
C ILE A 196 -1.86 -2.09 -3.67
N VAL A 197 -2.18 -2.78 -2.57
CA VAL A 197 -3.57 -3.05 -2.17
C VAL A 197 -3.85 -2.40 -0.82
N ALA A 198 -4.67 -1.34 -0.85
CA ALA A 198 -5.02 -0.54 0.30
C ALA A 198 -6.17 -1.18 1.11
N GLN A 199 -5.81 -1.86 2.20
CA GLN A 199 -6.76 -2.53 3.08
C GLN A 199 -6.95 -1.77 4.39
N GLY A 200 -7.88 -2.24 5.22
CA GLY A 200 -8.22 -1.59 6.48
C GLY A 200 -9.47 -2.14 7.15
N VAL A 201 -9.79 -1.55 8.31
CA VAL A 201 -10.91 -1.97 9.16
C VAL A 201 -12.15 -1.10 8.92
N THR A 202 -13.28 -1.73 8.60
CA THR A 202 -14.52 -1.01 8.23
C THR A 202 -15.06 -0.07 9.31
N GLY A 203 -15.05 -0.46 10.59
CA GLY A 203 -15.79 0.24 11.66
C GLY A 203 -15.24 1.62 12.02
N HIS A 204 -13.92 1.81 11.92
CA HIS A 204 -13.20 3.03 12.34
C HIS A 204 -12.27 3.57 11.24
N ARG A 205 -12.43 3.16 9.98
CA ARG A 205 -11.55 3.58 8.87
C ARG A 205 -11.40 5.09 8.72
N ARG A 206 -12.42 5.87 9.12
CA ARG A 206 -12.41 7.35 9.10
C ARG A 206 -11.56 7.97 10.22
N GLU A 207 -11.13 7.19 11.20
CA GLU A 207 -10.19 7.62 12.24
C GLU A 207 -8.74 7.23 11.89
N ALA A 208 -8.53 6.45 10.82
CA ALA A 208 -7.19 6.01 10.44
C ALA A 208 -6.29 7.20 10.09
N GLU A 209 -5.07 7.18 10.61
CA GLU A 209 -3.99 8.06 10.18
C GLU A 209 -3.51 7.66 8.79
N PRO A 210 -2.87 8.57 8.05
CA PRO A 210 -2.30 8.24 6.76
C PRO A 210 -1.21 7.17 6.85
N LEU A 211 -1.33 6.14 6.00
CA LEU A 211 -0.24 5.21 5.69
C LEU A 211 0.43 5.66 4.39
N VAL A 212 1.76 5.71 4.36
CA VAL A 212 2.48 6.34 3.25
C VAL A 212 3.26 5.32 2.43
N HIS A 213 3.10 5.38 1.11
CA HIS A 213 4.00 4.83 0.11
C HIS A 213 4.73 5.99 -0.55
N ARG A 214 6.06 6.04 -0.49
CA ARG A 214 6.86 7.18 -0.94
C ARG A 214 7.95 6.77 -1.92
N GLY A 215 8.03 7.43 -3.07
CA GLY A 215 9.13 7.25 -4.01
C GLY A 215 9.26 5.82 -4.57
N VAL A 216 8.17 5.05 -4.58
CA VAL A 216 8.17 3.66 -5.06
C VAL A 216 7.92 3.64 -6.57
N HIS A 217 8.64 2.79 -7.30
CA HIS A 217 8.33 2.50 -8.70
C HIS A 217 7.35 1.31 -8.80
N LEU A 218 6.11 1.59 -9.19
CA LEU A 218 5.00 0.65 -9.27
C LEU A 218 4.78 0.28 -10.74
N VAL A 219 5.06 -0.97 -11.11
CA VAL A 219 4.94 -1.48 -12.48
C VAL A 219 3.84 -2.54 -12.51
N SER A 220 2.83 -2.37 -13.38
CA SER A 220 1.75 -3.35 -13.55
C SER A 220 1.14 -3.31 -14.96
N ASP A 221 0.55 -4.42 -15.38
CA ASP A 221 -0.26 -4.55 -16.60
C ASP A 221 -1.77 -4.61 -16.31
N ILE A 222 -2.18 -4.64 -15.04
CA ILE A 222 -3.58 -4.63 -14.59
C ILE A 222 -3.92 -3.35 -13.83
N ALA A 223 -3.21 -3.08 -12.72
CA ALA A 223 -3.45 -1.92 -11.89
C ALA A 223 -2.23 -1.57 -11.04
N ASN A 224 -1.84 -0.29 -10.97
CA ASN A 224 -0.75 0.12 -10.08
C ASN A 224 -1.20 0.18 -8.62
N VAL A 225 -2.43 0.66 -8.38
CA VAL A 225 -2.99 0.80 -7.03
C VAL A 225 -4.43 0.30 -7.01
N ARG A 226 -4.72 -0.57 -6.05
CA ARG A 226 -6.06 -1.07 -5.77
C ARG A 226 -6.51 -0.63 -4.39
N PHE A 227 -7.55 0.18 -4.32
CA PHE A 227 -8.21 0.63 -3.11
C PHE A 227 -9.19 -0.44 -2.58
N GLY A 228 -8.61 -1.44 -1.95
CA GLY A 228 -9.29 -2.59 -1.34
C GLY A 228 -9.61 -3.72 -2.32
N ASP A 229 -10.03 -4.86 -1.82
CA ASP A 229 -10.41 -6.05 -2.59
C ASP A 229 -11.40 -6.95 -1.84
N SER A 230 -11.54 -8.21 -2.23
CA SER A 230 -12.41 -9.20 -1.55
C SER A 230 -12.09 -9.40 -0.07
N TYR A 231 -10.85 -9.17 0.37
CA TYR A 231 -10.42 -9.44 1.73
C TYR A 231 -10.59 -8.23 2.65
N GLY A 232 -10.26 -7.03 2.18
CA GLY A 232 -10.31 -5.84 3.01
C GLY A 232 -10.22 -4.54 2.22
N LYS A 233 -10.55 -3.43 2.88
CA LYS A 233 -10.44 -2.08 2.29
C LYS A 233 -10.22 -1.03 3.37
N GLY A 234 -9.33 -0.09 3.09
CA GLY A 234 -8.98 0.98 4.03
C GLY A 234 -9.11 2.35 3.43
N ASP A 235 -8.90 3.36 4.26
CA ASP A 235 -8.90 4.77 3.88
C ASP A 235 -7.49 5.34 4.04
N ALA A 236 -7.29 6.57 3.60
CA ALA A 236 -6.13 7.38 4.00
C ALA A 236 -4.75 6.85 3.58
N HIS A 237 -4.67 5.97 2.58
CA HIS A 237 -3.39 5.64 1.94
C HIS A 237 -2.86 6.84 1.13
N ARG A 238 -1.56 7.14 1.27
CA ARG A 238 -0.84 8.20 0.55
C ARG A 238 0.15 7.57 -0.41
N ILE A 239 0.16 8.03 -1.65
CA ILE A 239 1.07 7.60 -2.70
C ILE A 239 1.84 8.85 -3.12
N GLU A 240 3.03 9.04 -2.55
CA GLU A 240 3.81 10.30 -2.58
C GLU A 240 5.07 10.14 -3.45
N GLY A 241 5.19 10.91 -4.52
CA GLY A 241 6.37 10.88 -5.39
C GLY A 241 6.62 9.53 -6.07
N CYS A 242 5.60 8.66 -6.14
CA CYS A 242 5.73 7.34 -6.75
C CYS A 242 5.65 7.43 -8.27
N THR A 243 6.36 6.53 -8.94
CA THR A 243 6.23 6.32 -10.39
C THR A 243 5.24 5.20 -10.64
N LEU A 244 4.17 5.46 -11.38
CA LEU A 244 3.14 4.51 -11.78
C LEU A 244 3.31 4.21 -13.26
N GLU A 245 3.77 3.00 -13.57
CA GLU A 245 4.04 2.55 -14.92
C GLU A 245 3.07 1.45 -15.33
N ARG A 246 2.35 1.68 -16.42
CA ARG A 246 1.66 0.64 -17.17
C ARG A 246 2.67 -0.09 -18.05
N VAL A 247 2.65 -1.42 -18.02
CA VAL A 247 3.36 -2.26 -18.99
C VAL A 247 2.40 -3.16 -19.74
N GLY A 248 2.77 -3.54 -20.97
CA GLY A 248 1.91 -4.33 -21.84
C GLY A 248 0.72 -3.54 -22.40
N GLU A 249 -0.12 -4.23 -23.17
CA GLU A 249 -1.17 -3.62 -24.01
C GLU A 249 -2.59 -4.04 -23.59
N ARG A 250 -2.74 -4.52 -22.35
CA ARG A 250 -4.02 -5.01 -21.83
C ARG A 250 -5.10 -3.94 -21.88
N ALA A 251 -6.23 -4.24 -22.50
CA ALA A 251 -7.33 -3.29 -22.67
C ALA A 251 -8.12 -3.02 -21.38
N ASP A 252 -8.04 -3.95 -20.43
CA ASP A 252 -8.68 -3.91 -19.10
C ASP A 252 -7.77 -3.36 -18.00
N TYR A 253 -6.61 -2.81 -18.37
CA TYR A 253 -5.75 -2.06 -17.45
C TYR A 253 -6.45 -0.80 -16.94
N HIS A 254 -6.30 -0.53 -15.65
CA HIS A 254 -6.65 0.74 -15.02
C HIS A 254 -5.62 1.14 -13.98
N THR A 255 -5.16 2.39 -14.01
CA THR A 255 -4.17 2.91 -13.06
C THR A 255 -4.63 2.75 -11.61
N PHE A 256 -5.91 3.03 -11.35
CA PHE A 256 -6.57 2.86 -10.06
C PHE A 256 -7.77 1.91 -10.14
N VAL A 257 -7.93 1.03 -9.15
CA VAL A 257 -9.12 0.17 -9.02
C VAL A 257 -9.72 0.32 -7.63
N PHE A 258 -11.03 0.53 -7.52
CA PHE A 258 -11.77 0.49 -6.25
C PHE A 258 -12.63 -0.77 -6.17
N ASP A 259 -12.42 -1.59 -5.14
CA ASP A 259 -13.08 -2.89 -4.97
C ASP A 259 -13.49 -3.09 -3.49
N GLY A 260 -14.00 -4.24 -3.08
CA GLY A 260 -14.30 -4.56 -1.67
C GLY A 260 -15.66 -4.11 -1.13
N GLY A 261 -16.62 -3.73 -1.98
CA GLY A 261 -18.04 -3.52 -1.63
C GLY A 261 -18.41 -2.11 -1.13
N TYR A 262 -17.84 -1.65 -0.01
CA TYR A 262 -18.20 -0.35 0.58
C TYR A 262 -17.43 0.85 -0.01
N ASP A 263 -17.49 2.04 0.61
CA ASP A 263 -16.76 3.25 0.21
C ASP A 263 -15.32 3.32 0.76
N SER A 264 -14.38 3.82 -0.05
CA SER A 264 -12.98 4.13 0.30
C SER A 264 -12.70 5.60 0.04
N GLN A 265 -12.12 6.33 0.99
CA GLN A 265 -11.83 7.76 0.78
C GLN A 265 -10.52 8.20 1.44
N ARG A 266 -10.22 9.50 1.28
CA ARG A 266 -9.08 10.20 1.88
C ARG A 266 -7.72 9.75 1.35
N HIS A 267 -7.72 8.95 0.27
CA HIS A 267 -6.53 8.61 -0.47
C HIS A 267 -5.98 9.86 -1.15
N VAL A 268 -4.66 10.03 -1.13
CA VAL A 268 -3.99 11.07 -1.90
C VAL A 268 -2.86 10.47 -2.74
N VAL A 269 -2.85 10.88 -3.99
CA VAL A 269 -1.75 10.66 -4.92
C VAL A 269 -1.05 12.01 -5.07
N LEU A 270 0.10 12.16 -4.42
CA LEU A 270 0.88 13.41 -4.36
C LEU A 270 2.11 13.28 -5.25
N ASP A 271 2.33 14.27 -6.12
CA ASP A 271 3.48 14.32 -7.04
C ASP A 271 3.71 13.01 -7.84
N PRO A 272 2.67 12.40 -8.45
CA PRO A 272 2.85 11.17 -9.21
C PRO A 272 3.64 11.39 -10.50
N VAL A 273 4.40 10.37 -10.90
CA VAL A 273 4.95 10.26 -12.26
C VAL A 273 4.24 9.12 -12.97
N PHE A 274 3.54 9.40 -14.08
CA PHE A 274 2.84 8.38 -14.85
C PHE A 274 3.60 8.01 -16.12
N LEU A 275 3.79 6.71 -16.35
CA LEU A 275 4.51 6.15 -17.50
C LEU A 275 3.68 5.09 -18.21
N GLY A 276 4.01 4.80 -19.47
CA GLY A 276 3.45 3.68 -20.23
C GLY A 276 1.94 3.76 -20.52
N GLY A 277 1.32 4.92 -20.29
CA GLY A 277 -0.12 5.11 -20.47
C GLY A 277 -0.94 5.07 -19.18
N ALA A 278 -0.30 4.92 -18.01
CA ALA A 278 -0.93 5.21 -16.72
C ALA A 278 -1.38 6.69 -16.66
N ARG A 279 -2.46 6.98 -15.92
CA ARG A 279 -3.02 8.34 -15.80
C ARG A 279 -3.68 8.57 -14.44
N TYR A 280 -3.76 9.84 -14.05
CA TYR A 280 -4.30 10.22 -12.76
C TYR A 280 -5.82 10.00 -12.63
N ASP A 281 -6.54 9.96 -13.75
CA ASP A 281 -8.00 9.87 -13.87
C ASP A 281 -8.48 8.52 -14.42
N ASP A 282 -7.55 7.59 -14.70
CA ASP A 282 -7.85 6.26 -15.17
C ASP A 282 -8.20 5.34 -14.00
N VAL A 283 -9.50 5.21 -13.75
CA VAL A 283 -10.06 4.51 -12.60
C VAL A 283 -11.18 3.54 -12.99
N TRP A 284 -11.16 2.36 -12.37
CA TRP A 284 -12.25 1.39 -12.40
C TRP A 284 -12.89 1.24 -11.02
N TRP A 285 -14.14 1.66 -10.90
CA TRP A 285 -15.00 1.52 -9.73
C TRP A 285 -15.64 0.12 -9.64
N ARG A 286 -14.83 -0.93 -9.73
CA ARG A 286 -15.26 -2.34 -9.87
C ARG A 286 -16.35 -2.76 -8.91
N ARG A 287 -16.11 -2.62 -7.61
CA ARG A 287 -17.05 -3.04 -6.56
C ARG A 287 -16.89 -2.10 -5.38
N THR A 288 -17.45 -0.92 -5.52
CA THR A 288 -17.41 0.09 -4.47
C THR A 288 -18.69 0.93 -4.43
N SER A 289 -18.87 1.66 -3.33
CA SER A 289 -19.94 2.63 -3.20
C SER A 289 -19.64 3.91 -3.98
N ALA A 290 -20.69 4.58 -4.44
CA ALA A 290 -20.66 5.91 -5.05
C ALA A 290 -20.02 6.99 -4.16
N ARG A 291 -19.79 6.71 -2.87
CA ARG A 291 -19.06 7.59 -1.96
C ARG A 291 -17.54 7.44 -2.02
N SER A 292 -16.99 6.55 -2.83
CA SER A 292 -15.54 6.44 -2.95
C SER A 292 -14.91 7.64 -3.63
N ALA A 293 -13.70 8.01 -3.21
CA ALA A 293 -12.96 9.12 -3.79
C ALA A 293 -11.47 9.04 -3.49
N TYR A 294 -10.67 9.68 -4.34
CA TYR A 294 -9.26 9.97 -4.08
C TYR A 294 -8.93 11.38 -4.59
N THR A 295 -7.86 11.94 -4.07
CA THR A 295 -7.40 13.28 -4.45
C THR A 295 -6.03 13.17 -5.11
N VAL A 296 -5.87 13.88 -6.22
CA VAL A 296 -4.58 14.07 -6.88
C VAL A 296 -4.07 15.44 -6.47
N ALA A 297 -2.82 15.51 -6.01
CA ALA A 297 -2.22 16.72 -5.47
C ALA A 297 -0.79 16.89 -6.00
N TYR A 298 -0.30 18.13 -5.99
CA TYR A 298 1.06 18.45 -6.33
C TYR A 298 1.67 19.41 -5.30
N THR A 299 2.98 19.37 -5.15
CA THR A 299 3.71 20.22 -4.21
C THR A 299 3.95 21.60 -4.81
N LEU A 300 3.49 22.63 -4.11
CA LEU A 300 3.90 24.01 -4.31
C LEU A 300 5.10 24.32 -3.40
N THR A 301 6.23 24.62 -4.01
CA THR A 301 7.39 25.19 -3.31
C THR A 301 7.36 26.71 -3.42
N ILE A 302 7.53 27.39 -2.30
CA ILE A 302 7.61 28.85 -2.24
C ILE A 302 9.00 29.20 -1.72
N GLU A 303 9.71 30.05 -2.45
CA GLU A 303 10.98 30.64 -2.01
C GLU A 303 10.78 32.15 -1.85
N GLY A 304 11.34 32.74 -0.79
CA GLY A 304 11.14 34.16 -0.52
C GLY A 304 11.88 34.64 0.73
N VAL A 305 11.37 35.70 1.36
CA VAL A 305 11.95 36.24 2.59
C VAL A 305 11.53 35.39 3.78
N ALA A 306 12.50 34.92 4.57
CA ALA A 306 12.26 34.18 5.82
C ALA A 306 11.26 34.91 6.72
N GLY A 307 10.29 34.17 7.26
CA GLY A 307 9.23 34.72 8.10
C GLY A 307 8.07 35.40 7.35
N ALA A 308 8.08 35.43 6.01
CA ALA A 308 6.93 35.92 5.25
C ALA A 308 5.72 34.98 5.43
N SER A 309 4.54 35.57 5.63
CA SER A 309 3.28 34.82 5.71
C SER A 309 2.81 34.38 4.32
N VAL A 310 2.34 33.15 4.23
CA VAL A 310 1.73 32.57 3.03
C VAL A 310 0.26 32.28 3.31
N GLU A 311 -0.62 32.71 2.40
CA GLU A 311 -2.03 32.34 2.38
C GLU A 311 -2.36 31.69 1.03
N VAL A 312 -2.96 30.50 1.02
CA VAL A 312 -3.35 29.81 -0.21
C VAL A 312 -4.86 29.59 -0.22
N ARG A 313 -5.51 30.06 -1.28
CA ARG A 313 -6.92 29.79 -1.56
C ARG A 313 -7.08 28.94 -2.80
N ASP A 314 -8.07 28.05 -2.79
CA ASP A 314 -8.44 27.25 -3.97
C ASP A 314 -9.20 28.08 -5.01
N VAL A 315 -9.61 27.42 -6.10
CA VAL A 315 -10.40 28.04 -7.18
C VAL A 315 -11.77 28.58 -6.72
N GLY A 316 -12.32 28.04 -5.63
CA GLY A 316 -13.56 28.52 -5.00
C GLY A 316 -13.35 29.72 -4.06
N GLY A 317 -12.09 30.08 -3.79
CA GLY A 317 -11.71 31.12 -2.83
C GLY A 317 -11.67 30.65 -1.38
N GLU A 318 -11.84 29.34 -1.13
CA GLU A 318 -11.71 28.75 0.21
C GLU A 318 -10.24 28.77 0.64
N LEU A 319 -9.99 29.10 1.91
CA LEU A 319 -8.65 29.08 2.48
C LEU A 319 -8.22 27.64 2.74
N VAL A 320 -7.23 27.14 1.99
CA VAL A 320 -6.77 25.74 2.07
C VAL A 320 -5.43 25.55 2.76
N ALA A 321 -4.59 26.59 2.84
CA ALA A 321 -3.36 26.57 3.62
C ALA A 321 -2.96 27.96 4.12
N THR A 322 -2.34 27.99 5.30
CA THR A 322 -1.64 29.16 5.85
C THR A 322 -0.30 28.70 6.38
N GLU A 323 0.78 29.26 5.86
CA GLU A 323 2.15 28.88 6.23
C GLU A 323 3.00 30.12 6.52
N THR A 324 4.19 29.90 7.08
CA THR A 324 5.22 30.93 7.19
C THR A 324 6.49 30.37 6.59
N LEU A 325 7.17 31.17 5.75
CA LEU A 325 8.45 30.75 5.19
C LEU A 325 9.47 30.53 6.31
N ASP A 326 10.18 29.42 6.24
CA ASP A 326 11.15 29.00 7.25
C ASP A 326 12.38 29.93 7.31
N ALA A 327 13.38 29.56 8.11
CA ALA A 327 14.62 30.34 8.26
C ALA A 327 15.42 30.47 6.95
N ASP A 328 15.24 29.54 6.02
CA ASP A 328 15.86 29.54 4.70
C ASP A 328 14.97 30.24 3.66
N GLY A 329 13.82 30.79 4.07
CA GLY A 329 12.87 31.45 3.19
C GLY A 329 12.06 30.47 2.34
N ARG A 330 11.80 29.24 2.83
CA ARG A 330 11.10 28.21 2.07
C ARG A 330 9.81 27.73 2.75
N ALA A 331 8.86 27.30 1.93
CA ALA A 331 7.71 26.49 2.33
C ALA A 331 7.40 25.46 1.24
N SER A 332 6.87 24.31 1.64
CA SER A 332 6.46 23.23 0.75
C SER A 332 5.05 22.79 1.12
N ILE A 333 4.08 23.06 0.24
CA ILE A 333 2.66 22.91 0.52
C ILE A 333 2.05 21.96 -0.52
N PRO A 334 1.54 20.78 -0.12
CA PRO A 334 0.78 19.92 -1.02
C PRO A 334 -0.59 20.56 -1.28
N LEU A 335 -0.89 20.85 -2.55
CA LEU A 335 -2.15 21.44 -2.98
C LEU A 335 -2.90 20.48 -3.89
N ALA A 336 -4.20 20.31 -3.63
CA ALA A 336 -5.03 19.41 -4.42
C ALA A 336 -5.20 19.97 -5.84
N MET A 337 -4.91 19.17 -6.86
CA MET A 337 -5.34 19.49 -8.23
C MET A 337 -6.83 19.24 -8.36
N ALA A 338 -7.25 18.03 -7.98
CA ALA A 338 -8.62 17.57 -8.16
C ALA A 338 -8.97 16.42 -7.23
N THR A 339 -10.26 16.27 -6.95
CA THR A 339 -10.84 15.07 -6.36
C THR A 339 -11.59 14.29 -7.43
N ILE A 340 -11.27 13.00 -7.56
CA ILE A 340 -11.89 12.08 -8.50
C ILE A 340 -12.87 11.18 -7.75
N HIS A 341 -14.09 11.05 -8.26
CA HIS A 341 -15.15 10.25 -7.67
C HIS A 341 -16.12 9.70 -8.74
N PRO A 342 -16.96 8.70 -8.41
CA PRO A 342 -18.01 8.21 -9.30
C PRO A 342 -19.00 9.29 -9.74
N THR A 343 -19.63 9.12 -10.89
CA THR A 343 -20.59 10.10 -11.45
C THR A 343 -21.86 10.25 -10.61
N GLU A 344 -22.18 9.23 -9.81
CA GLU A 344 -23.35 9.22 -8.93
C GLU A 344 -23.13 9.93 -7.58
N TRP A 345 -21.92 10.41 -7.30
CA TRP A 345 -21.63 11.24 -6.13
C TRP A 345 -22.14 12.68 -6.32
N PRO A 346 -22.60 13.37 -5.25
CA PRO A 346 -22.77 12.91 -3.88
C PRO A 346 -24.16 12.28 -3.61
N ASP A 347 -25.02 12.22 -4.62
CA ASP A 347 -26.44 11.93 -4.48
C ASP A 347 -26.74 10.46 -4.17
N SER A 348 -25.81 9.55 -4.49
CA SER A 348 -25.92 8.12 -4.21
C SER A 348 -24.97 7.66 -3.11
N THR A 349 -25.44 6.67 -2.35
CA THR A 349 -24.63 5.90 -1.40
C THR A 349 -24.54 4.43 -1.77
N GLY A 350 -25.25 4.02 -2.84
CA GLY A 350 -25.27 2.66 -3.35
C GLY A 350 -24.01 2.27 -4.09
N MET A 351 -24.02 1.10 -4.71
CA MET A 351 -22.95 0.64 -5.60
C MET A 351 -22.87 1.53 -6.84
N VAL A 352 -21.65 1.76 -7.33
CA VAL A 352 -21.41 2.45 -8.60
C VAL A 352 -21.98 1.63 -9.77
N GLY A 353 -22.74 2.27 -10.65
CA GLY A 353 -23.27 1.65 -11.88
C GLY A 353 -22.36 1.94 -13.07
N ALA A 354 -21.94 3.20 -13.24
CA ALA A 354 -21.05 3.63 -14.31
C ALA A 354 -19.58 3.36 -13.95
N THR A 355 -19.20 2.08 -13.94
CA THR A 355 -17.95 1.64 -13.27
C THR A 355 -16.63 2.18 -13.86
N THR A 356 -16.62 2.74 -15.07
CA THR A 356 -15.43 3.35 -15.69
C THR A 356 -15.60 4.85 -15.95
N GLU A 357 -16.73 5.43 -15.57
CA GLU A 357 -16.97 6.86 -15.65
C GLU A 357 -16.63 7.53 -14.32
N HIS A 358 -16.22 8.79 -14.36
CA HIS A 358 -15.93 9.55 -13.17
C HIS A 358 -16.27 11.03 -13.38
N GLN A 359 -16.37 11.75 -12.27
CA GLN A 359 -16.37 13.20 -12.23
C GLN A 359 -15.07 13.68 -11.58
N GLU A 360 -14.64 14.86 -12.02
CA GLU A 360 -13.47 15.54 -11.50
C GLU A 360 -13.91 16.89 -10.89
N VAL A 361 -13.72 17.04 -9.59
CA VAL A 361 -13.84 18.33 -8.91
C VAL A 361 -12.46 18.97 -8.87
N ARG A 362 -12.22 19.94 -9.76
CA ARG A 362 -11.00 20.74 -9.81
C ARG A 362 -10.93 21.69 -8.61
N HIS A 363 -9.78 21.74 -7.95
CA HIS A 363 -9.46 22.66 -6.85
C HIS A 363 -8.48 23.77 -7.27
N THR A 364 -8.05 23.74 -8.52
CA THR A 364 -7.06 24.63 -9.13
C THR A 364 -7.70 25.49 -10.22
N PRO A 365 -7.17 26.70 -10.57
CA PRO A 365 -5.99 27.37 -10.01
C PRO A 365 -6.14 27.81 -8.56
N HIS A 366 -5.02 27.89 -7.85
CA HIS A 366 -4.94 28.44 -6.50
C HIS A 366 -4.48 29.89 -6.53
N THR A 367 -5.05 30.72 -5.66
CA THR A 367 -4.51 32.04 -5.35
C THR A 367 -3.53 31.93 -4.18
N VAL A 368 -2.26 32.22 -4.41
CA VAL A 368 -1.20 32.18 -3.39
C VAL A 368 -0.77 33.60 -3.07
N ARG A 369 -0.85 34.01 -1.81
CA ARG A 369 -0.36 35.30 -1.33
C ARG A 369 0.87 35.11 -0.47
N VAL A 370 1.94 35.84 -0.77
CA VAL A 370 3.19 35.83 -0.01
C VAL A 370 3.53 37.28 0.36
N GLY A 371 3.27 37.66 1.61
CA GLY A 371 3.28 39.07 2.01
C GLY A 371 2.30 39.90 1.18
N GLU A 372 2.80 40.89 0.43
CA GLU A 372 1.99 41.73 -0.46
C GLU A 372 1.84 41.18 -1.89
N MET A 373 2.58 40.13 -2.24
CA MET A 373 2.55 39.52 -3.57
C MET A 373 1.39 38.53 -3.69
N SER A 374 0.82 38.40 -4.89
CA SER A 374 -0.26 37.45 -5.20
C SER A 374 0.05 36.74 -6.51
N TYR A 375 -0.09 35.43 -6.51
CA TYR A 375 0.16 34.54 -7.65
C TYR A 375 -1.10 33.70 -7.90
N GLU A 376 -1.32 33.34 -9.17
CA GLU A 376 -2.30 32.33 -9.56
C GLU A 376 -1.52 31.12 -10.05
N VAL A 377 -1.74 29.94 -9.45
CA VAL A 377 -0.96 28.74 -9.71
C VAL A 377 -1.86 27.58 -10.09
N GLU A 378 -1.64 27.02 -11.27
CA GLU A 378 -2.30 25.80 -11.71
C GLU A 378 -1.48 24.56 -11.31
N MET A 379 -2.05 23.70 -10.46
CA MET A 379 -1.38 22.51 -9.94
C MET A 379 -1.62 21.30 -10.84
N VAL A 380 -0.92 21.22 -11.97
CA VAL A 380 -0.91 20.02 -12.86
C VAL A 380 0.43 19.25 -12.80
N ALA A 381 1.39 19.80 -12.06
CA ALA A 381 2.71 19.28 -11.76
C ALA A 381 3.23 20.00 -10.51
N PRO A 382 4.35 19.58 -9.89
CA PRO A 382 5.00 20.38 -8.87
C PRO A 382 5.38 21.77 -9.42
N VAL A 383 5.16 22.81 -8.62
CA VAL A 383 5.44 24.21 -9.02
C VAL A 383 6.35 24.87 -8.00
N THR A 384 7.27 25.72 -8.46
CA THR A 384 8.04 26.62 -7.60
C THR A 384 7.73 28.07 -7.93
N ILE A 385 7.34 28.87 -6.94
CA ILE A 385 7.23 30.33 -7.04
C ILE A 385 8.34 31.01 -6.23
N ARG A 386 8.79 32.18 -6.69
CA ARG A 386 9.89 32.96 -6.13
C ARG A 386 9.50 34.42 -5.93
#